data_AF-A0A3E2C8N6-F1
#
_entry.id   AF-A0A3E2C8N6-F1
#
_cell.length_a   1.000
_cell.length_b   1.000
_cell.length_c   1.000
_cell.angle_alpha   90.00
_cell.angle_beta   90.00
_cell.angle_gamma   90.00
#
_symmetry.space_group_name_H-M   'P 1'
#
loop_
_entity.id
_entity.type
_entity.pdbx_description
1 polymer ?
#
loop_
_entity_poly.entity_id
_entity_poly.type
_entity_poly.pdbx_seq_one_letter_code
_entity_poly.pdbx_strand_id
1 'polypeptide(L)'
;MCEIRLRKASLSDLKDIENIYERARVFMANNGNPHQWGDRFPLTSSVIEDIRLNRFNLLVDTDPDFGNERILAQFALCEGLDEV
;
A
#
# COMPACT_ATOMS: atom_id res chain seq x y z
N MET A 1 15.41 5.27 18.28
CA MET A 1 13.99 5.57 17.97
C MET A 1 13.75 5.10 16.54
N CYS A 2 12.78 4.24 16.30
CA CYS A 2 12.35 3.89 14.95
C CYS A 2 11.52 5.07 14.43
N GLU A 3 12.06 5.80 13.46
CA GLU A 3 11.41 6.96 12.87
C GLU A 3 10.37 6.50 11.83
N ILE A 4 9.13 6.91 12.02
CA ILE A 4 8.06 6.71 11.04
C ILE A 4 8.18 7.81 9.98
N ARG A 5 8.23 7.44 8.71
CA ARG A 5 8.29 8.37 7.58
C ARG A 5 7.34 7.99 6.47
N LEU A 6 6.91 8.98 5.69
CA LEU A 6 6.19 8.79 4.44
C LEU A 6 7.18 8.84 3.28
N ARG A 7 7.08 7.89 2.35
CA ARG A 7 7.81 7.94 1.08
C ARG A 7 6.95 7.48 -0.09
N LYS A 8 7.34 7.88 -1.30
CA LYS A 8 6.75 7.35 -2.54
C LYS A 8 7.17 5.90 -2.72
N ALA A 9 6.24 5.07 -3.20
CA ALA A 9 6.56 3.72 -3.60
C ALA A 9 7.37 3.73 -4.90
N SER A 10 8.17 2.69 -5.06
CA SER A 10 8.93 2.37 -6.26
C SER A 10 8.51 1.00 -6.77
N LEU A 11 8.86 0.66 -8.02
CA LEU A 11 8.49 -0.65 -8.57
C LEU A 11 9.17 -1.83 -7.84
N SER A 12 10.26 -1.61 -7.11
CA SER A 12 10.84 -2.66 -6.25
C SER A 12 9.97 -3.01 -5.06
N ASP A 13 9.08 -2.11 -4.63
CA ASP A 13 8.14 -2.36 -3.52
C ASP A 13 6.92 -3.20 -3.96
N LEU A 14 6.73 -3.44 -5.27
CA LEU A 14 5.51 -4.01 -5.83
C LEU A 14 5.15 -5.35 -5.18
N LYS A 15 6.13 -6.23 -5.00
CA LYS A 15 5.90 -7.55 -4.41
C LYS A 15 5.40 -7.46 -2.96
N ASP A 16 5.96 -6.54 -2.18
CA ASP A 16 5.54 -6.33 -0.79
C ASP A 16 4.14 -5.70 -0.73
N ILE A 17 3.85 -4.76 -1.64
CA ILE A 17 2.52 -4.14 -1.77
C ILE A 17 1.44 -5.19 -2.11
N GLU A 18 1.72 -6.10 -3.05
CA GLU A 18 0.81 -7.18 -3.44
C GLU A 18 0.54 -8.14 -2.27
N ASN A 19 1.59 -8.52 -1.53
CA ASN A 19 1.46 -9.36 -0.34
C ASN A 19 0.61 -8.69 0.75
N ILE A 20 0.76 -7.37 0.94
CA ILE A 20 -0.06 -6.61 1.90
C ILE A 20 -1.52 -6.62 1.47
N TYR A 21 -1.83 -6.39 0.19
CA TYR A 21 -3.20 -6.46 -0.30
C TYR A 21 -3.82 -7.85 -0.14
N GLU A 22 -3.06 -8.92 -0.39
CA GLU A 22 -3.52 -10.29 -0.17
C GLU A 22 -3.94 -10.53 1.29
N ARG A 23 -3.08 -10.16 2.23
CA ARG A 23 -3.37 -10.27 3.67
C ARG A 23 -4.59 -9.43 4.07
N ALA A 24 -4.71 -8.22 3.52
CA ALA A 24 -5.84 -7.35 3.78
C ALA A 24 -7.16 -7.94 3.27
N ARG A 25 -7.17 -8.54 2.06
CA ARG A 25 -8.35 -9.24 1.52
C ARG A 25 -8.81 -10.38 2.43
N VAL A 26 -7.88 -11.22 2.89
CA VAL A 26 -8.19 -12.31 3.83
C VAL A 26 -8.77 -11.76 5.14
N PHE A 27 -8.17 -10.71 5.70
CA PHE A 27 -8.65 -10.08 6.93
C PHE A 27 -10.07 -9.51 6.78
N MET A 28 -10.35 -8.79 5.69
CA MET A 28 -11.68 -8.23 5.42
C MET A 28 -12.74 -9.32 5.21
N ALA A 29 -12.40 -10.39 4.47
CA ALA A 29 -13.30 -11.52 4.27
C ALA A 29 -13.67 -12.21 5.58
N ASN A 30 -12.70 -12.38 6.48
CA ASN A 30 -12.93 -12.97 7.81
C ASN A 30 -13.75 -12.06 8.74
N ASN A 31 -13.74 -10.74 8.52
CA ASN A 31 -14.36 -9.76 9.40
C ASN A 31 -15.68 -9.18 8.85
N GLY A 32 -16.39 -9.95 8.02
CA GLY A 32 -17.73 -9.58 7.55
C GLY A 32 -17.76 -8.65 6.33
N ASN A 33 -16.63 -8.45 5.65
CA ASN A 33 -16.52 -7.63 4.46
C ASN A 33 -15.85 -8.36 3.27
N PRO A 34 -16.39 -9.52 2.84
CA PRO A 34 -15.76 -10.37 1.82
C PRO A 34 -15.81 -9.80 0.39
N HIS A 35 -16.68 -8.82 0.14
CA HIS A 35 -16.84 -8.25 -1.20
C HIS A 35 -15.92 -7.05 -1.44
N GLN A 36 -15.40 -6.41 -0.39
CA GLN A 36 -14.44 -5.33 -0.56
C GLN A 36 -13.13 -5.88 -1.11
N TRP A 37 -12.76 -5.36 -2.28
CA TRP A 37 -11.61 -5.80 -3.08
C TRP A 37 -11.66 -7.22 -3.65
N GLY A 38 -12.72 -7.98 -3.35
CA GLY A 38 -12.92 -9.34 -3.87
C GLY A 38 -11.67 -10.20 -3.70
N ASP A 39 -11.31 -10.94 -4.75
CA ASP A 39 -10.13 -11.82 -4.80
C ASP A 39 -8.88 -11.15 -5.39
N ARG A 40 -9.06 -10.10 -6.21
CA ARG A 40 -8.02 -9.58 -7.10
C ARG A 40 -7.79 -8.07 -7.07
N PHE A 41 -8.63 -7.30 -6.38
CA PHE A 41 -8.45 -5.85 -6.35
C PHE A 41 -7.55 -5.42 -5.17
N PRO A 42 -6.90 -4.24 -5.30
CA PRO A 42 -6.66 -3.54 -6.57
C PRO A 42 -5.80 -4.39 -7.51
N LEU A 43 -5.98 -4.18 -8.82
CA LEU A 43 -5.22 -4.91 -9.83
C LEU A 43 -3.74 -4.51 -9.78
N THR A 44 -2.83 -5.45 -10.05
CA THR A 44 -1.40 -5.17 -10.19
C THR A 44 -1.12 -4.03 -11.17
N SER A 45 -1.87 -3.97 -12.29
CA SER A 45 -1.73 -2.90 -13.26
C SER A 45 -2.07 -1.51 -12.69
N SER A 46 -3.10 -1.41 -11.85
CA SER A 46 -3.49 -0.16 -11.18
C SER A 46 -2.42 0.28 -10.18
N VAL A 47 -1.85 -0.64 -9.41
CA VAL A 47 -0.75 -0.33 -8.48
C VAL A 47 0.48 0.16 -9.25
N ILE A 48 0.84 -0.52 -10.34
CA ILE A 48 1.96 -0.09 -11.20
C ILE A 48 1.71 1.31 -11.77
N GLU A 49 0.50 1.59 -12.22
CA GLU A 49 0.11 2.91 -12.72
C GLU A 49 0.23 3.98 -11.63
N ASP A 50 -0.26 3.70 -10.41
CA ASP A 50 -0.17 4.62 -9.28
C ASP A 50 1.28 4.92 -8.88
N ILE A 51 2.16 3.91 -8.93
CA ILE A 51 3.60 4.08 -8.70
C ILE A 51 4.21 4.96 -9.79
N ARG A 52 3.88 4.71 -11.07
CA ARG A 52 4.40 5.49 -12.21
C ARG A 52 3.93 6.94 -12.21
N LEU A 53 2.70 7.19 -11.76
CA LEU A 53 2.13 8.53 -11.58
C LEU A 53 2.62 9.21 -10.29
N ASN A 54 3.53 8.59 -9.54
CA ASN A 54 4.08 9.12 -8.29
C ASN A 54 2.99 9.43 -7.23
N ARG A 55 1.87 8.71 -7.28
CA ARG A 55 0.71 8.91 -6.38
C ARG A 55 0.58 7.84 -5.31
N PHE A 56 1.32 6.74 -5.41
CA PHE A 56 1.33 5.68 -4.40
C PHE A 56 2.34 5.99 -3.29
N ASN A 57 1.87 6.00 -2.04
CA ASN A 57 2.65 6.36 -0.86
C ASN A 57 2.70 5.17 0.11
N LEU A 58 3.84 5.05 0.79
CA LEU A 58 4.09 4.08 1.85
C LEU A 58 4.41 4.84 3.14
N LEU A 59 3.79 4.39 4.23
CA LEU A 59 4.21 4.72 5.58
C LEU A 59 5.17 3.63 6.02
N VAL A 60 6.40 4.00 6.37
CA VAL A 60 7.46 3.05 6.70
C VAL A 60 8.16 3.43 8.00
N ASP A 61 8.70 2.44 8.68
CA ASP A 61 9.68 2.62 9.74
C ASP A 61 10.89 1.71 9.51
N THR A 62 11.82 1.75 10.45
CA THR A 62 12.97 0.83 10.47
C THR A 62 12.72 -0.22 11.54
N ASP A 63 12.88 -1.49 11.18
CA ASP A 63 12.79 -2.59 12.12
C ASP A 63 13.85 -2.44 13.22
N PRO A 64 13.46 -2.46 14.51
CA PRO A 64 14.39 -2.22 15.62
C PRO A 64 15.44 -3.32 15.78
N ASP A 65 15.14 -4.55 15.36
CA ASP A 65 15.97 -5.72 15.58
C ASP A 65 16.88 -6.00 14.38
N PHE A 66 16.37 -5.76 13.17
CA PHE A 66 17.06 -6.11 11.92
C PHE A 66 17.54 -4.89 11.10
N GLY A 67 17.08 -3.68 11.42
CA GLY A 67 17.51 -2.44 10.77
C GLY A 67 17.03 -2.26 9.32
N ASN A 68 16.25 -3.20 8.78
CA ASN A 68 15.64 -3.06 7.45
C ASN A 68 14.38 -2.19 7.51
N GLU A 69 14.00 -1.64 6.37
CA GLU A 69 12.74 -0.91 6.25
C GLU A 69 11.56 -1.87 6.36
N ARG A 70 10.49 -1.42 7.03
CA ARG A 70 9.22 -2.12 7.15
C ARG A 70 8.08 -1.21 6.70
N ILE A 71 7.18 -1.75 5.87
CA ILE A 71 5.97 -1.06 5.42
C ILE A 71 4.86 -1.24 6.46
N LEU A 72 4.35 -0.13 6.98
CA LEU A 72 3.28 -0.07 7.97
C LEU A 72 1.92 0.16 7.34
N ALA A 73 1.86 0.95 6.27
CA ALA A 73 0.63 1.22 5.52
C ALA A 73 0.94 1.63 4.07
N GLN A 74 -0.05 1.47 3.20
CA GLN A 74 0.04 1.83 1.79
C GLN A 74 -1.26 2.49 1.30
N PHE A 75 -1.14 3.51 0.46
CA PHE A 75 -2.30 4.21 -0.11
C PHE A 75 -1.92 5.00 -1.37
N ALA A 76 -2.87 5.15 -2.29
CA ALA A 76 -2.77 6.09 -3.40
C ALA A 76 -3.43 7.43 -3.03
N LEU A 77 -2.75 8.54 -3.30
CA LEU A 77 -3.29 9.89 -3.17
C LEU A 77 -3.51 10.48 -4.56
N CYS A 78 -4.75 10.45 -5.03
CA CYS A 78 -5.13 11.07 -6.30
C CYS A 78 -5.57 12.51 -6.05
N GLU A 79 -4.81 13.48 -6.56
CA GLU A 79 -5.21 14.88 -6.54
C GLU A 79 -6.35 15.10 -7.56
N GLY A 80 -7.41 15.75 -7.12
CA GLY A 80 -8.52 16.19 -7.96
C GLY A 80 -8.68 17.70 -7.88
N LEU A 81 -9.39 18.29 -8.83
CA LEU A 81 -9.81 19.69 -8.71
C LEU A 81 -10.76 19.80 -7.51
N ASP A 82 -10.50 20.76 -6.64
CA ASP A 82 -11.47 21.17 -5.63
C ASP A 82 -12.50 22.06 -6.34
N GLU A 83 -13.60 21.46 -6.79
CA GLU A 83 -14.72 22.20 -7.38
C GLU A 83 -15.46 22.95 -6.25
N VAL A 84 -14.98 24.17 -5.95
CA VAL A 84 -15.65 25.14 -5.08
C VAL A 84 -16.83 25.83 -5.76
#